data_AF-A0AAD9R9T7-F1
#
_entry.id   AF-A0AAD9R9T7-F1
#
_cell.length_a   1.000
_cell.length_b   1.000
_cell.length_c   1.000
_cell.angle_alpha   90.00
_cell.angle_beta   90.00
_cell.angle_gamma   90.00
#
_symmetry.space_group_name_H-M   'P 1'
#
loop_
_entity.id
_entity.type
_entity.pdbx_description
1 polymer ?
#
loop_
_entity_poly.entity_id
_entity_poly.type
_entity_poly.pdbx_seq_one_letter_code
_entity_poly.pdbx_strand_id
1 'polypeptide(L)'
;MDGKRSIKMVRRQLTTHDPLSPGPCLDISDDELVTISVRDLNRQLKLRGLSREEIVRMKQRRRTLKNRGYAASCRIKRIEQKDELESEKTQEYRDMEAMQEDNNRMREEIETWHSKYQALKKFAAEKKIHIPPELETM
;
A
#
# COMPACT_ATOMS: atom_id res chain seq x y z
N MET A 1 11.92 46.43 -32.88
CA MET A 1 10.74 47.23 -33.29
C MET A 1 9.54 46.64 -32.59
N ASP A 2 9.40 47.03 -31.32
CA ASP A 2 8.42 46.57 -30.35
C ASP A 2 7.01 47.07 -30.68
N GLY A 3 6.16 46.19 -31.21
CA GLY A 3 4.76 46.47 -31.47
C GLY A 3 3.87 46.04 -30.30
N LYS A 4 3.84 46.83 -29.21
CA LYS A 4 2.88 46.64 -28.11
C LYS A 4 1.46 46.98 -28.58
N ARG A 5 0.67 45.98 -28.99
CA ARG A 5 -0.80 46.12 -29.10
C ARG A 5 -1.44 45.78 -27.76
N SER A 6 -1.82 46.84 -27.05
CA SER A 6 -2.57 46.78 -25.81
C SER A 6 -4.00 46.30 -26.10
N ILE A 7 -4.30 45.03 -25.78
CA ILE A 7 -5.67 44.51 -25.81
C ILE A 7 -6.38 45.02 -24.55
N LYS A 8 -7.34 45.91 -24.75
CA LYS A 8 -8.25 46.37 -23.70
C LYS A 8 -9.02 45.18 -23.14
N MET A 9 -8.72 44.77 -21.91
CA MET A 9 -9.59 43.86 -21.15
C MET A 9 -10.88 44.61 -20.82
N VAL A 10 -11.90 44.43 -21.66
CA VAL A 10 -13.28 44.76 -21.28
C VAL A 10 -13.62 43.80 -20.15
N ARG A 11 -13.69 44.36 -18.94
CA ARG A 11 -14.06 43.67 -17.71
C ARG A 11 -15.52 43.22 -17.87
N ARG A 12 -15.72 42.04 -18.46
CA ARG A 12 -17.02 41.37 -18.50
C ARG A 12 -17.34 41.06 -17.04
N GLN A 13 -18.31 41.77 -16.48
CA GLN A 13 -18.92 41.41 -15.21
C GLN A 13 -19.50 40.00 -15.37
N LEU A 14 -18.71 39.02 -14.99
CA LEU A 14 -19.14 37.65 -14.78
C LEU A 14 -19.91 37.65 -13.47
N THR A 15 -21.21 37.91 -13.52
CA THR A 15 -22.12 37.47 -12.48
C THR A 15 -22.23 35.95 -12.62
N THR A 16 -21.24 35.22 -12.09
CA THR A 16 -21.35 33.78 -11.86
C THR A 16 -22.23 33.59 -10.63
N HIS A 17 -23.54 33.76 -10.79
CA HIS A 17 -24.46 33.03 -9.94
C HIS A 17 -24.52 31.62 -10.51
N ASP A 18 -23.79 30.69 -9.88
CA ASP A 18 -24.05 29.27 -10.03
C ASP A 18 -25.53 29.01 -9.74
N PRO A 19 -26.24 28.18 -10.54
CA PRO A 19 -27.68 27.94 -10.39
C PRO A 19 -28.04 27.06 -9.18
N LEU A 20 -27.14 26.93 -8.20
CA LEU A 20 -27.33 26.19 -6.97
C LEU A 20 -27.16 27.15 -5.78
N SER A 21 -28.00 28.18 -5.73
CA SER A 21 -28.11 29.00 -4.52
C SER A 21 -28.45 28.09 -3.34
N PRO A 22 -27.70 28.15 -2.22
CA PRO A 22 -28.00 27.36 -1.05
C PRO A 22 -29.33 27.83 -0.48
N GLY A 23 -30.31 26.93 -0.52
CA GLY A 23 -31.57 27.11 0.21
C GLY A 23 -31.31 27.39 1.69
N PRO A 24 -32.31 27.96 2.39
CA PRO A 24 -32.12 28.58 3.70
C PRO A 24 -31.48 27.63 4.72
N CYS A 25 -30.32 28.06 5.23
CA CYS A 25 -29.65 27.67 6.46
C CYS A 25 -29.78 26.20 6.92
N LEU A 26 -28.79 25.38 6.56
CA LEU A 26 -28.50 24.14 7.28
C LEU A 26 -27.07 24.21 7.79
N ASP A 27 -26.91 24.73 9.02
CA ASP A 27 -25.67 24.73 9.80
C ASP A 27 -25.26 23.30 10.20
N ILE A 28 -25.04 22.42 9.22
CA ILE A 28 -24.31 21.16 9.39
C ILE A 28 -23.23 21.18 8.34
N SER A 29 -21.99 21.29 8.81
CA SER A 29 -20.79 21.25 7.95
C SER A 29 -20.67 19.89 7.26
N ASP A 30 -19.93 19.82 6.16
CA ASP A 30 -19.64 18.54 5.50
C ASP A 30 -18.97 17.55 6.47
N ASP A 31 -18.05 18.04 7.31
CA ASP A 31 -17.30 17.25 8.29
C ASP A 31 -18.22 16.71 9.40
N GLU A 32 -19.09 17.55 9.96
CA GLU A 32 -20.10 17.12 10.93
C GLU A 32 -21.06 16.11 10.28
N LEU A 33 -21.46 16.34 9.03
CA LEU A 33 -22.40 15.49 8.31
C LEU A 33 -21.85 14.09 8.03
N VAL A 34 -20.54 13.93 7.84
CA VAL A 34 -19.93 12.59 7.66
C VAL A 34 -19.62 11.88 8.97
N THR A 35 -19.33 12.64 10.03
CA THR A 35 -18.89 12.11 11.34
C THR A 35 -20.06 11.76 12.26
N ILE A 36 -21.14 12.55 12.27
CA ILE A 36 -22.31 12.31 13.14
C ILE A 36 -22.89 10.90 12.92
N SER A 37 -23.41 10.27 13.97
CA SER A 37 -24.06 8.95 13.81
C SER A 37 -25.36 9.07 12.99
N VAL A 38 -25.81 7.98 12.38
CA VAL A 38 -27.08 7.99 11.62
C VAL A 38 -28.27 8.27 12.56
N ARG A 39 -28.20 7.80 13.80
CA ARG A 39 -29.22 8.05 14.82
C ARG A 39 -29.32 9.53 15.17
N ASP A 40 -28.18 10.16 15.44
CA ASP A 40 -28.14 11.55 15.91
C ASP A 40 -28.44 12.51 14.76
N LEU A 41 -28.00 12.19 13.53
CA LEU A 41 -28.42 12.90 12.32
C LEU A 41 -29.94 12.88 12.17
N ASN A 42 -30.57 11.69 12.23
CA ASN A 42 -32.02 11.59 12.10
C ASN A 42 -32.75 12.36 13.21
N ARG A 43 -32.21 12.39 14.44
CA ARG A 43 -32.77 13.16 15.56
C ARG A 43 -32.67 14.66 15.31
N GLN A 44 -31.50 15.16 14.92
CA GLN A 44 -31.24 16.58 14.65
C GLN A 44 -32.10 17.10 13.49
N LEU A 45 -32.23 16.34 12.41
CA LEU A 45 -33.05 16.70 11.26
C LEU A 45 -34.55 16.81 11.62
N LYS A 46 -35.06 15.92 12.49
CA LYS A 46 -36.44 15.98 12.99
C LYS A 46 -36.66 17.13 13.96
N LEU A 47 -35.75 17.35 14.90
CA LEU A 47 -35.85 18.45 15.89
C LEU A 47 -35.81 19.83 15.23
N ARG A 48 -35.09 19.97 14.11
CA ARG A 48 -35.07 21.20 13.31
C ARG A 48 -36.34 21.40 12.45
N GLY A 49 -37.30 20.46 12.50
CA GLY A 49 -38.57 20.59 11.78
C GLY A 49 -38.45 20.52 10.26
N LEU A 50 -37.41 19.87 9.73
CA LEU A 50 -37.18 19.79 8.29
C LEU A 50 -38.27 18.97 7.58
N SER A 51 -38.63 19.41 6.38
CA SER A 51 -39.52 18.68 5.50
C SER A 51 -38.93 17.34 5.07
N ARG A 52 -39.79 16.41 4.63
CA ARG A 52 -39.36 15.10 4.13
C ARG A 52 -38.33 15.23 3.00
N GLU A 53 -38.53 16.19 2.10
CA GLU A 53 -37.66 16.43 0.95
C GLU A 53 -36.28 16.95 1.38
N GLU A 54 -36.22 17.86 2.36
CA GLU A 54 -34.96 18.33 2.95
C GLU A 54 -34.18 17.23 3.65
N ILE A 55 -34.88 16.36 4.40
CA ILE A 55 -34.28 15.19 5.04
C ILE A 55 -33.65 14.26 4.00
N VAL A 56 -34.35 13.99 2.90
CA VAL A 56 -33.83 13.16 1.80
C VAL A 56 -32.60 13.82 1.16
N ARG A 57 -32.65 15.13 0.88
CA ARG A 57 -31.49 15.87 0.35
C ARG A 57 -30.27 15.79 1.27
N MET A 58 -30.46 15.94 2.58
CA MET A 58 -29.37 15.83 3.57
C MET A 58 -28.78 14.42 3.65
N LYS A 59 -29.63 13.39 3.59
CA LYS A 59 -29.16 11.99 3.52
C LYS A 59 -28.39 11.70 2.24
N GLN A 60 -28.84 12.23 1.10
CA GLN A 60 -28.15 12.10 -0.17
C GLN A 60 -26.78 12.81 -0.15
N ARG A 61 -26.73 14.05 0.36
CA ARG A 61 -25.47 14.79 0.55
C ARG A 61 -24.49 14.00 1.40
N ARG A 62 -24.94 13.46 2.55
CA ARG A 62 -24.11 12.57 3.40
C ARG A 62 -23.61 11.35 2.64
N ARG A 63 -24.46 10.68 1.86
CA ARG A 63 -24.07 9.49 1.08
C ARG A 63 -22.97 9.84 0.07
N THR A 64 -23.12 10.94 -0.66
CA THR A 64 -22.11 11.42 -1.61
C THR A 64 -20.78 11.72 -0.92
N LEU A 65 -20.80 12.40 0.23
CA LEU A 65 -19.59 12.71 0.99
C LEU A 65 -18.90 11.45 1.54
N LYS A 66 -19.65 10.51 2.11
CA LYS A 66 -19.08 9.24 2.58
C LYS A 66 -18.49 8.43 1.44
N ASN A 67 -19.18 8.36 0.29
CA ASN A 67 -18.66 7.66 -0.88
C ASN A 67 -17.37 8.29 -1.42
N ARG A 68 -17.24 9.63 -1.34
CA ARG A 68 -15.97 10.31 -1.65
C ARG A 68 -14.85 9.84 -0.72
N GLY A 69 -15.11 9.77 0.58
CA GLY A 69 -14.16 9.22 1.56
C GLY A 69 -13.81 7.76 1.28
N TYR A 70 -14.79 6.91 0.98
CA TYR A 70 -14.56 5.52 0.64
C TYR A 70 -13.73 5.34 -0.62
N ALA A 71 -13.92 6.19 -1.64
CA ALA A 71 -13.08 6.15 -2.84
C ALA A 71 -11.61 6.51 -2.53
N ALA A 72 -11.37 7.50 -1.67
CA ALA A 72 -10.02 7.84 -1.21
C ALA A 72 -9.39 6.70 -0.41
N SER A 73 -10.09 6.17 0.60
CA SER A 73 -9.61 5.04 1.40
C SER A 73 -9.38 3.78 0.56
N CYS A 74 -10.19 3.53 -0.47
CA CYS A 74 -9.99 2.40 -1.38
C CYS A 74 -8.70 2.55 -2.19
N ARG A 75 -8.38 3.77 -2.65
CA ARG A 75 -7.11 4.04 -3.34
C ARG A 75 -5.92 3.86 -2.41
N ILE A 76 -5.99 4.39 -1.19
CA ILE A 76 -4.94 4.25 -0.17
C ILE A 76 -4.68 2.78 0.13
N LYS A 77 -5.72 2.00 0.48
CA LYS A 77 -5.59 0.56 0.76
C LYS A 77 -4.98 -0.23 -0.39
N ARG A 78 -5.29 0.14 -1.64
CA ARG A 78 -4.72 -0.53 -2.81
C ARG A 78 -3.23 -0.23 -2.96
N ILE A 79 -2.82 1.01 -2.68
CA ILE A 79 -1.41 1.41 -2.73
C ILE A 79 -0.66 0.72 -1.59
N GLU A 80 -1.18 0.78 -0.37
CA GLU A 80 -0.61 0.09 0.80
C GLU A 80 -0.43 -1.42 0.52
N GLN A 81 -1.47 -2.09 0.02
CA GLN A 81 -1.38 -3.52 -0.32
C GLN A 81 -0.35 -3.81 -1.42
N LYS A 82 -0.21 -2.93 -2.41
CA LYS A 82 0.81 -3.07 -3.45
C LYS A 82 2.21 -2.92 -2.86
N ASP A 83 2.42 -1.93 -2.01
CA ASP A 83 3.71 -1.62 -1.39
C ASP A 83 4.12 -2.75 -0.42
N GLU A 84 3.17 -3.30 0.33
CA GLU A 84 3.36 -4.49 1.18
C GLU A 84 3.85 -5.68 0.34
N LEU A 85 3.16 -6.02 -0.76
CA LEU A 85 3.54 -7.11 -1.66
C LEU A 85 4.91 -6.88 -2.32
N GLU A 86 5.26 -5.63 -2.66
CA GLU A 86 6.57 -5.29 -3.22
C GLU A 86 7.69 -5.45 -2.18
N SER A 87 7.42 -5.12 -0.92
CA SER A 87 8.33 -5.35 0.19
C SER A 87 8.52 -6.83 0.48
N GLU A 88 7.43 -7.61 0.55
CA GLU A 88 7.47 -9.07 0.75
C GLU A 88 8.27 -9.75 -0.36
N LYS A 89 7.96 -9.44 -1.62
CA LYS A 89 8.72 -9.94 -2.77
C LYS A 89 10.21 -9.65 -2.63
N THR A 90 10.57 -8.41 -2.30
CA THR A 90 11.98 -8.01 -2.15
C THR A 90 12.67 -8.79 -1.03
N GLN A 91 11.97 -9.03 0.08
CA GLN A 91 12.50 -9.82 1.19
C GLN A 91 12.70 -11.29 0.78
N GLU A 92 11.73 -11.91 0.11
CA GLU A 92 11.84 -13.28 -0.38
C GLU A 92 13.03 -13.47 -1.34
N TYR A 93 13.28 -12.51 -2.23
CA TYR A 93 14.45 -12.56 -3.11
C TYR A 93 15.77 -12.52 -2.32
N ARG A 94 15.87 -11.66 -1.30
CA ARG A 94 17.06 -11.59 -0.44
C ARG A 94 17.28 -12.89 0.33
N ASP A 95 16.22 -13.46 0.87
CA ASP A 95 16.30 -14.72 1.62
C ASP A 95 16.72 -15.87 0.68
N MET A 96 16.20 -15.90 -0.55
CA MET A 96 16.60 -16.88 -1.57
C MET A 96 18.08 -16.75 -1.93
N GLU A 97 18.58 -15.53 -2.15
CA GLU A 97 20.00 -15.27 -2.44
C GLU A 97 20.90 -15.71 -1.28
N ALA A 98 20.54 -15.36 -0.04
CA ALA A 98 21.28 -15.76 1.14
C ALA A 98 21.31 -17.29 1.31
N MET A 99 20.18 -17.97 1.13
CA MET A 99 20.13 -19.44 1.17
C MET A 99 20.94 -20.09 0.05
N GLN A 100 20.99 -19.49 -1.13
CA GLN A 100 21.79 -19.99 -2.24
C GLN A 100 23.29 -19.84 -1.95
N GLU A 101 23.71 -18.71 -1.38
CA GLU A 101 25.09 -18.47 -0.95
C GLU A 101 25.50 -19.48 0.14
N ASP A 102 24.67 -19.66 1.16
CA ASP A 102 24.91 -20.65 2.22
C ASP A 102 25.00 -22.08 1.67
N ASN A 103 24.13 -22.46 0.72
CA ASN A 103 24.19 -23.76 0.06
C ASN A 103 25.50 -23.95 -0.72
N ASN A 104 25.95 -22.93 -1.45
CA ASN A 104 27.21 -22.99 -2.18
C ASN A 104 28.39 -23.13 -1.22
N ARG A 105 28.41 -22.36 -0.13
CA ARG A 105 29.42 -22.47 0.92
C ARG A 105 29.47 -23.87 1.52
N MET A 106 28.33 -24.45 1.87
CA MET A 106 28.26 -25.82 2.40
C MET A 106 28.78 -26.86 1.40
N ARG A 107 28.48 -26.70 0.10
CA ARG A 107 29.00 -27.60 -0.95
C ARG A 107 30.53 -27.52 -1.05
N GLU A 108 31.09 -26.32 -1.03
CA GLU A 108 32.54 -26.11 -1.05
C GLU A 108 33.23 -26.70 0.19
N GLU A 109 32.63 -26.55 1.36
CA GLU A 109 33.11 -27.16 2.60
C GLU A 109 33.12 -28.68 2.50
N ILE A 110 32.02 -29.28 2.01
CA ILE A 110 31.92 -30.73 1.78
C ILE A 110 33.00 -31.20 0.81
N GLU A 111 33.19 -30.53 -0.33
CA GLU A 111 34.19 -30.88 -1.32
C GLU A 111 35.62 -30.78 -0.75
N THR A 112 35.88 -29.74 0.04
CA THR A 112 37.16 -29.54 0.73
C THR A 112 37.43 -30.67 1.72
N TRP A 113 36.45 -31.03 2.55
CA TRP A 113 36.59 -32.13 3.50
C TRP A 113 36.74 -33.47 2.81
N HIS A 114 35.98 -33.73 1.75
CA HIS A 114 36.09 -34.94 0.96
C HIS A 114 37.50 -35.05 0.34
N SER A 115 38.02 -33.97 -0.23
CA SER A 115 39.37 -33.95 -0.81
C SER A 115 40.46 -34.24 0.22
N LYS A 116 40.37 -33.63 1.41
CA LYS A 116 41.30 -33.88 2.53
C LYS A 116 41.23 -35.34 2.99
N TYR A 117 40.03 -35.88 3.13
CA TYR A 117 39.81 -37.27 3.51
C TYR A 117 40.38 -38.24 2.47
N GLN A 118 40.14 -38.02 1.18
CA GLN A 118 40.72 -38.85 0.11
C GLN A 118 42.24 -38.82 0.09
N ALA A 119 42.86 -37.65 0.35
CA ALA A 119 44.32 -37.54 0.44
C ALA A 119 44.89 -38.36 1.62
N LEU A 120 44.24 -38.29 2.79
CA LEU A 120 44.63 -39.08 3.96
C LEU A 120 44.44 -40.59 3.72
N LYS A 121 43.34 -40.98 3.07
CA LYS A 121 43.07 -42.38 2.71
C LYS A 121 44.15 -42.94 1.79
N LYS A 122 44.55 -42.18 0.76
CA LYS A 122 45.67 -42.54 -0.14
C LYS A 122 46.98 -42.70 0.62
N PHE A 123 47.32 -41.75 1.50
CA PHE A 123 48.53 -41.81 2.30
C PHE A 123 48.56 -43.04 3.22
N ALA A 124 47.45 -43.35 3.89
CA ALA A 124 47.35 -44.53 4.75
C ALA A 124 47.54 -45.83 3.96
N ALA A 125 46.93 -45.93 2.76
CA ALA A 125 47.12 -47.08 1.87
C ALA A 125 48.59 -47.25 1.45
N GLU A 126 49.28 -46.17 1.06
CA GLU A 126 50.70 -46.20 0.70
C GLU A 126 51.61 -46.64 1.86
N LYS A 127 51.29 -46.19 3.08
CA LYS A 127 52.03 -46.53 4.30
C LYS A 127 51.61 -47.85 4.93
N LYS A 128 50.66 -48.59 4.32
CA LYS A 128 50.07 -49.83 4.85
C LYS A 128 49.49 -49.64 6.26
N ILE A 129 48.96 -48.46 6.55
CA ILE A 129 48.25 -48.17 7.78
C ILE A 129 46.84 -48.76 7.61
N HIS A 130 46.44 -49.63 8.54
CA HIS A 130 45.12 -50.24 8.53
C HIS A 130 44.03 -49.18 8.74
N ILE A 131 43.08 -49.09 7.81
CA ILE A 131 41.93 -48.19 7.89
C ILE A 131 40.72 -49.03 8.33
N PRO A 132 39.97 -48.61 9.36
CA PRO A 132 38.72 -49.27 9.73
C PRO A 132 37.73 -49.35 8.56
N PRO A 133 37.03 -50.48 8.37
CA PRO A 133 36.13 -50.69 7.22
C PRO A 133 34.96 -49.71 7.16
N GLU A 134 34.53 -49.13 8.29
CA GLU A 134 33.51 -48.07 8.35
C GLU A 134 33.95 -46.80 7.63
N LEU A 135 35.27 -46.60 7.51
CA LEU A 135 35.89 -45.49 6.82
C LEU A 135 36.38 -45.89 5.42
N GLU A 136 35.92 -47.00 4.84
CA GLU A 136 36.24 -47.34 3.45
C GLU A 136 35.19 -46.85 2.45
N THR A 137 33.96 -46.60 2.89
CA THR A 137 32.78 -46.35 2.04
C THR A 137 32.24 -44.92 2.06
N MET A 138 32.87 -43.99 2.79
CA MET A 138 32.56 -42.55 2.77
C MET A 138 33.28 -41.80 1.65
#